data_AF-A0A820E8T0-F1
#
_entry.id   AF-A0A820E8T0-F1
#
_cell.length_a   1.000
_cell.length_b   1.000
_cell.length_c   1.000
_cell.angle_alpha   90.00
_cell.angle_beta   90.00
_cell.angle_gamma   90.00
#
_symmetry.space_group_name_H-M   'P 1'
#
loop_
_entity.id
_entity.type
_entity.pdbx_description
1 polymer ?
#
loop_
_entity_poly.entity_id
_entity_poly.type
_entity_poly.pdbx_seq_one_letter_code
_entity_poly.pdbx_strand_id
1 'polypeptide(L)'
;MDTILSSSNQSALFSKNIYLRIITNNKTDEKCRNVHVTVEFQTASSLQTEFVLKLTDEDDPFFLYELHLNLDDFKNLKREQGLLVDFNTFPQHVIDYLKLCIRDQHNDTTPANGSRFQLQLVTDEQQLTNHQTHLRVVEISSFKHLTHLSLLVTSANDYEIKNYLARRLQSKTMDYNQLSSDYEKLKRELELTQLELKEKNTNFEKLKLESDSNNNQIVGRHMQELAEEKERALQERTSLQEKMENDRRELEQTHLRNVRDMQKRLSELEETTKELTSLKYRNEITINELSSKLQTLTEEHQQTKDEIIKYRKTNTTLENDIHQYEKTVNHLRTKIALVEQEVKSKQEAIQQTNDRIAIEQESKV
;
A
#
# COMPACT_ATOMS: atom_id res chain seq x y z
N MET A 1 -47.06 67.68 -26.82
CA MET A 1 -48.02 67.00 -27.73
C MET A 1 -47.27 65.84 -28.33
N ASP A 2 -47.08 64.83 -27.49
CA ASP A 2 -46.36 63.61 -27.81
C ASP A 2 -47.33 62.64 -28.46
N THR A 3 -47.29 62.56 -29.79
CA THR A 3 -47.96 61.50 -30.50
C THR A 3 -47.08 60.26 -30.40
N ILE A 4 -47.45 59.41 -29.45
CA ILE A 4 -46.99 58.03 -29.30
C ILE A 4 -47.04 57.38 -30.69
N LEU A 5 -45.88 57.25 -31.34
CA LEU A 5 -45.67 56.32 -32.44
C LEU A 5 -45.80 54.94 -31.83
N SER A 6 -47.02 54.40 -31.87
CA SER A 6 -47.34 53.06 -31.45
C SER A 6 -46.34 52.11 -32.13
N SER A 7 -45.44 51.55 -31.31
CA SER A 7 -44.74 50.32 -31.65
C SER A 7 -45.79 49.23 -31.78
N SER A 8 -46.41 49.15 -32.96
CA SER A 8 -47.26 48.05 -33.35
C SER A 8 -46.36 46.82 -33.32
N ASN A 9 -46.60 45.92 -32.37
CA ASN A 9 -45.99 44.60 -32.32
C ASN A 9 -46.31 43.86 -33.62
N GLN A 10 -45.48 44.05 -34.65
CA GLN A 10 -45.59 43.43 -35.95
C GLN A 10 -44.75 42.16 -35.92
N SER A 11 -45.35 41.03 -35.54
CA SER A 11 -44.77 39.74 -35.86
C SER A 11 -45.17 39.38 -37.28
N ALA A 12 -44.26 39.52 -38.23
CA ALA A 12 -44.49 39.05 -39.60
C ALA A 12 -44.85 37.57 -39.59
N LEU A 13 -45.93 37.19 -40.28
CA LEU A 13 -46.33 35.78 -40.44
C LEU A 13 -45.36 35.03 -41.35
N PHE A 14 -44.74 35.76 -42.28
CA PHE A 14 -43.74 35.27 -43.20
C PHE A 14 -42.80 36.39 -43.61
N SER A 15 -41.51 36.11 -43.68
CA SER A 15 -40.46 37.05 -44.09
C SER A 15 -39.30 36.25 -44.65
N LYS A 16 -39.22 36.12 -45.99
CA LYS A 16 -38.18 35.35 -46.69
C LYS A 16 -37.89 35.90 -48.08
N ASN A 17 -36.71 35.58 -48.61
CA ASN A 17 -36.31 35.87 -49.98
C ASN A 17 -36.91 34.85 -50.96
N ILE A 18 -37.37 35.32 -52.11
CA ILE A 18 -38.06 34.55 -53.16
C ILE A 18 -37.62 35.10 -54.52
N TYR A 19 -37.23 34.23 -55.45
CA TYR A 19 -37.04 34.65 -56.84
C TYR A 19 -38.37 35.04 -57.50
N LEU A 20 -38.43 36.28 -57.94
CA LEU A 20 -39.52 36.90 -58.66
C LEU A 20 -39.13 37.08 -60.12
N ARG A 21 -39.98 36.61 -61.04
CA ARG A 21 -39.84 36.88 -62.48
C ARG A 21 -40.69 38.08 -62.85
N ILE A 22 -40.05 39.14 -63.31
CA ILE A 22 -40.69 40.37 -63.77
C ILE A 22 -40.94 40.25 -65.27
N ILE A 23 -42.20 40.37 -65.66
CA ILE A 23 -42.68 40.26 -67.04
C ILE A 23 -43.26 41.62 -67.44
N THR A 24 -42.63 42.25 -68.42
CA THR A 24 -43.11 43.49 -69.05
C THR A 24 -43.64 43.18 -70.46
N ASN A 25 -44.54 44.03 -70.99
CA ASN A 25 -45.19 43.80 -72.29
C ASN A 25 -44.20 43.69 -73.47
N ASN A 26 -42.99 44.26 -73.33
CA ASN A 26 -41.87 44.02 -74.23
C ASN A 26 -41.20 42.69 -73.87
N LYS A 27 -41.71 41.60 -74.47
CA LYS A 27 -41.31 40.17 -74.28
C LYS A 27 -39.81 39.85 -74.46
N THR A 28 -38.94 40.84 -74.58
CA THR A 28 -37.50 40.71 -74.83
C THR A 28 -36.63 40.84 -73.56
N ASP A 29 -37.15 41.37 -72.44
CA ASP A 29 -36.41 41.53 -71.18
C ASP A 29 -37.13 40.81 -70.02
N GLU A 30 -36.99 39.49 -69.94
CA GLU A 30 -37.38 38.77 -68.72
C GLU A 30 -36.31 39.00 -67.65
N LYS A 31 -36.68 39.71 -66.58
CA LYS A 31 -35.78 39.99 -65.46
C LYS A 31 -36.16 39.13 -64.27
N CYS A 32 -35.20 38.39 -63.73
CA CYS A 32 -35.36 37.70 -62.45
C CYS A 32 -34.70 38.54 -61.35
N ARG A 33 -35.42 38.75 -60.25
CA ARG A 33 -34.91 39.42 -59.05
C ARG A 33 -35.12 38.52 -57.84
N ASN A 34 -34.19 38.55 -56.89
CA ASN A 34 -34.39 37.89 -55.60
C ASN A 34 -34.97 38.91 -54.63
N VAL A 35 -36.27 38.82 -54.37
CA VAL A 35 -36.98 39.83 -53.56
C VAL A 35 -37.30 39.29 -52.18
N HIS A 36 -37.23 40.14 -51.17
CA HIS A 36 -37.70 39.86 -49.83
C HIS A 36 -39.21 40.07 -49.75
N VAL A 37 -39.94 38.98 -49.47
CA VAL A 37 -41.39 38.97 -49.35
C VAL A 37 -41.78 38.90 -47.89
N THR A 38 -42.54 39.89 -47.43
CA THR A 38 -43.10 39.95 -46.08
C THR A 38 -44.61 39.84 -46.15
N VAL A 39 -45.20 38.99 -45.30
CA VAL A 39 -46.64 38.86 -45.09
C VAL A 39 -46.92 39.11 -43.63
N GLU A 40 -47.82 40.04 -43.34
CA GLU A 40 -48.18 40.42 -41.98
C GLU A 40 -49.65 40.83 -41.89
N PHE A 41 -50.20 40.80 -40.67
CA PHE A 41 -51.43 41.50 -40.37
C PHE A 41 -51.10 42.84 -39.74
N GLN A 42 -51.65 43.91 -40.29
CA GLN A 42 -51.54 45.25 -39.75
C GLN A 42 -52.89 45.70 -39.21
N THR A 43 -52.89 46.25 -38.00
CA THR A 43 -54.08 46.86 -37.41
C THR A 43 -54.11 48.34 -37.82
N ALA A 44 -54.98 48.71 -38.76
CA ALA A 44 -55.10 50.08 -39.26
C ALA A 44 -55.88 51.00 -38.30
N SER A 45 -56.80 50.42 -37.51
CA SER A 45 -57.58 51.06 -36.44
C SER A 45 -57.97 50.00 -35.39
N SER A 46 -58.45 50.40 -34.20
CA SER A 46 -58.72 49.52 -33.05
C SER A 46 -59.64 48.32 -33.32
N LEU A 47 -60.34 48.29 -34.46
CA LEU A 47 -61.30 47.24 -34.84
C LEU A 47 -61.04 46.60 -36.22
N GLN A 48 -60.04 47.07 -36.99
CA GLN A 48 -59.84 46.61 -38.37
C GLN A 48 -58.42 46.08 -38.58
N THR A 49 -58.34 44.79 -38.89
CA THR A 49 -57.13 44.11 -39.32
C THR A 49 -57.07 44.04 -40.83
N GLU A 50 -55.89 44.31 -41.38
CA GLU A 50 -55.62 44.31 -42.80
C GLU A 50 -54.50 43.32 -43.09
N PHE A 51 -54.68 42.50 -44.12
CA PHE A 51 -53.63 41.66 -44.66
C PHE A 51 -52.68 42.54 -45.47
N VAL A 52 -51.39 42.47 -45.16
CA VAL A 52 -50.36 43.26 -45.83
C VAL A 52 -49.33 42.32 -46.43
N LEU A 53 -49.10 42.47 -47.73
CA LEU A 53 -48.02 41.80 -48.46
C LEU A 53 -47.07 42.86 -49.00
N LYS A 54 -45.78 42.71 -48.71
CA LYS A 54 -44.73 43.63 -49.14
C LYS A 54 -43.65 42.88 -49.91
N LEU A 55 -43.24 43.42 -51.05
CA LEU A 55 -42.09 42.98 -51.83
C LEU A 55 -41.03 44.06 -51.77
N THR A 56 -39.82 43.69 -51.38
CA THR A 56 -38.66 44.60 -51.28
C THR A 56 -37.43 43.95 -51.90
N ASP A 57 -36.47 44.74 -52.33
CA ASP A 57 -35.20 44.27 -52.90
C ASP A 57 -34.05 44.83 -52.07
N GLU A 58 -33.14 43.98 -51.61
CA GLU A 58 -31.98 44.44 -50.82
C GLU A 58 -30.97 45.21 -51.69
N ASP A 59 -30.92 44.92 -52.99
CA ASP A 59 -30.03 45.58 -53.95
C ASP A 59 -30.63 46.88 -54.53
N ASP A 60 -31.94 47.10 -54.33
CA ASP A 60 -32.68 48.27 -54.84
C ASP A 60 -33.64 48.83 -53.78
N PRO A 61 -33.19 49.79 -52.95
CA PRO A 61 -33.99 50.35 -51.84
C PRO A 61 -35.29 51.05 -52.25
N PHE A 62 -35.45 51.36 -53.55
CA PHE A 62 -36.66 51.99 -54.10
C PHE A 62 -37.66 50.96 -54.62
N PHE A 63 -37.27 49.68 -54.74
CA PHE A 63 -38.17 48.60 -55.08
C PHE A 63 -39.05 48.26 -53.87
N LEU A 64 -40.25 48.83 -53.85
CA LEU A 64 -41.25 48.55 -52.84
C LEU A 64 -42.60 48.38 -53.52
N TYR A 65 -43.16 47.18 -53.43
CA TYR A 65 -44.53 46.90 -53.82
C TYR A 65 -45.32 46.46 -52.61
N GLU A 66 -46.51 47.00 -52.45
CA GLU A 66 -47.39 46.68 -51.34
C GLU A 66 -48.77 46.28 -51.83
N LEU A 67 -49.41 45.44 -51.03
CA LEU A 67 -50.83 45.13 -51.12
C LEU A 67 -51.40 45.19 -49.72
N HIS A 68 -52.44 46.00 -49.56
CA HIS A 68 -53.24 46.12 -48.36
C HIS A 68 -54.63 45.60 -48.67
N LEU A 69 -55.06 44.53 -48.00
CA LEU A 69 -56.39 43.94 -48.15
C LEU A 69 -57.12 43.99 -46.82
N ASN A 70 -58.19 44.78 -46.75
CA ASN A 70 -59.17 44.68 -45.69
C ASN A 70 -60.20 43.57 -45.99
N LEU A 71 -61.15 43.37 -45.07
CA LEU A 71 -62.18 42.35 -45.19
C LEU A 71 -63.10 42.55 -46.42
N ASP A 72 -63.41 43.79 -46.78
CA ASP A 72 -64.33 44.08 -47.89
C ASP A 72 -63.64 43.92 -49.24
N ASP A 73 -62.37 44.34 -49.37
CA ASP A 73 -61.53 44.09 -50.53
C ASP A 73 -61.33 42.59 -50.76
N PHE A 74 -61.16 41.83 -49.66
CA PHE A 74 -61.05 40.38 -49.75
C PHE A 74 -62.34 39.72 -50.26
N LYS A 75 -63.54 40.21 -49.91
CA LYS A 75 -64.81 39.65 -50.46
C LYS A 75 -64.86 39.79 -51.98
N ASN A 76 -64.38 40.92 -52.51
CA ASN A 76 -64.30 41.14 -53.95
C ASN A 76 -63.28 40.18 -54.59
N LEU A 77 -62.06 40.11 -54.04
CA LEU A 77 -61.02 39.20 -54.49
C LEU A 77 -61.48 37.72 -54.47
N LYS A 78 -62.18 37.32 -53.41
CA LYS A 78 -62.74 35.98 -53.22
C LYS A 78 -63.73 35.63 -54.33
N ARG A 79 -64.60 36.56 -54.71
CA ARG A 79 -65.56 36.37 -55.82
C ARG A 79 -64.87 36.34 -57.18
N GLU A 80 -63.92 37.25 -57.42
CA GLU A 80 -63.23 37.36 -58.71
C GLU A 80 -62.34 36.16 -59.04
N GLN A 81 -61.67 35.59 -58.04
CA GLN A 81 -60.76 34.46 -58.21
C GLN A 81 -61.34 33.12 -57.74
N GLY A 82 -62.61 33.11 -57.33
CA GLY A 82 -63.29 31.89 -56.87
C GLY A 82 -62.64 31.24 -55.65
N LEU A 83 -62.10 32.05 -54.72
CA LEU A 83 -61.41 31.53 -53.54
C LEU A 83 -62.40 30.84 -52.60
N LEU A 84 -62.05 29.67 -52.07
CA LEU A 84 -62.90 28.90 -51.16
C LEU A 84 -62.58 29.13 -49.68
N VAL A 85 -61.64 30.03 -49.39
CA VAL A 85 -61.09 30.28 -48.04
C VAL A 85 -61.64 31.56 -47.45
N ASP A 86 -61.56 31.72 -46.14
CA ASP A 86 -61.98 32.92 -45.44
C ASP A 86 -60.81 33.86 -45.18
N PHE A 87 -61.10 35.11 -44.80
CA PHE A 87 -60.07 36.14 -44.65
C PHE A 87 -58.96 35.75 -43.66
N ASN A 88 -59.31 35.08 -42.57
CA ASN A 88 -58.35 34.66 -41.53
C ASN A 88 -57.43 33.52 -41.99
N THR A 89 -57.88 32.65 -42.90
CA THR A 89 -57.10 31.51 -43.39
C THR A 89 -56.36 31.83 -44.69
N PHE A 90 -56.81 32.84 -45.43
CA PHE A 90 -56.19 33.31 -46.66
C PHE A 90 -54.67 33.56 -46.56
N PRO A 91 -54.12 34.29 -45.57
CA PRO A 91 -52.67 34.51 -45.46
C PRO A 91 -51.87 33.21 -45.41
N GLN A 92 -52.38 32.18 -44.70
CA GLN A 92 -51.70 30.89 -44.62
C GLN A 92 -51.61 30.22 -45.99
N HIS A 93 -52.68 30.28 -46.79
CA HIS A 93 -52.67 29.76 -48.17
C HIS A 93 -51.72 30.53 -49.09
N VAL A 94 -51.63 31.87 -48.95
CA VAL A 94 -50.63 32.68 -49.66
C VAL A 94 -49.23 32.21 -49.27
N ILE A 95 -48.95 32.08 -47.98
CA ILE A 95 -47.66 31.62 -47.46
C ILE A 95 -47.31 30.22 -47.99
N ASP A 96 -48.27 29.31 -48.09
CA ASP A 96 -48.01 27.96 -48.59
C ASP A 96 -47.67 27.97 -50.09
N TYR A 97 -48.33 28.82 -50.90
CA TYR A 97 -47.91 29.05 -52.28
C TYR A 97 -46.51 29.68 -52.39
N LEU A 98 -46.18 30.64 -51.53
CA LEU A 98 -44.84 31.23 -51.49
C LEU A 98 -43.76 30.19 -51.12
N LYS A 99 -44.05 29.28 -50.19
CA LYS A 99 -43.17 28.15 -49.85
C LYS A 99 -42.98 27.19 -51.03
N LEU A 100 -44.05 26.90 -51.79
CA LEU A 100 -43.95 26.09 -53.02
C LEU A 100 -43.04 26.78 -54.05
N CYS A 101 -43.18 28.09 -54.23
CA CYS A 101 -42.28 28.86 -55.09
C CYS A 101 -40.83 28.74 -54.59
N ILE A 102 -40.54 28.93 -53.30
CA ILE A 102 -39.18 28.78 -52.74
C ILE A 102 -38.61 27.39 -53.01
N ARG A 103 -39.39 26.34 -52.81
CA ARG A 103 -38.93 24.95 -53.03
C ARG A 103 -38.52 24.72 -54.49
N ASP A 104 -39.29 25.27 -55.44
CA ASP A 104 -39.12 24.98 -56.87
C ASP A 104 -38.16 25.98 -57.57
N GLN A 105 -37.57 26.92 -56.83
CA GLN A 105 -36.64 27.95 -57.34
C GLN A 105 -35.29 27.44 -57.82
N HIS A 106 -34.76 26.38 -57.21
CA HIS A 106 -33.41 25.88 -57.46
C HIS A 106 -33.34 24.64 -58.36
N ASN A 107 -34.49 24.13 -58.82
CA ASN A 107 -34.55 22.97 -59.70
C ASN A 107 -34.62 23.42 -61.17
N ASP A 108 -33.49 23.33 -61.88
CA ASP A 108 -33.44 23.46 -63.35
C ASP A 108 -34.04 22.25 -64.06
N THR A 109 -34.15 21.12 -63.36
CA THR A 109 -34.86 19.93 -63.83
C THR A 109 -36.29 19.97 -63.33
N THR A 110 -37.27 19.75 -64.23
CA THR A 110 -38.68 19.62 -63.83
C THR A 110 -38.80 18.62 -62.67
N PRO A 111 -39.36 19.00 -61.52
CA PRO A 111 -39.47 18.11 -60.37
C PRO A 111 -40.26 16.84 -60.71
N ALA A 112 -40.04 15.75 -59.97
CA ALA A 112 -40.62 14.43 -60.23
C ALA A 112 -42.16 14.38 -60.29
N ASN A 113 -42.84 15.43 -59.80
CA ASN A 113 -44.29 15.65 -59.85
C ASN A 113 -44.79 16.32 -61.14
N GLY A 114 -43.90 16.72 -62.06
CA GLY A 114 -44.26 17.25 -63.39
C GLY A 114 -44.66 18.73 -63.46
N SER A 115 -44.64 19.45 -62.33
CA SER A 115 -45.08 20.85 -62.25
C SER A 115 -44.16 21.70 -61.35
N ARG A 116 -43.80 22.92 -61.80
CA ARG A 116 -42.99 23.89 -61.03
C ARG A 116 -43.80 25.14 -60.67
N PHE A 117 -43.69 25.61 -59.43
CA PHE A 117 -44.32 26.86 -59.00
C PHE A 117 -43.37 28.05 -59.16
N GLN A 118 -43.88 29.17 -59.71
CA GLN A 118 -43.13 30.40 -59.91
C GLN A 118 -43.95 31.62 -59.47
N LEU A 119 -43.27 32.57 -58.83
CA LEU A 119 -43.82 33.89 -58.54
C LEU A 119 -43.49 34.85 -59.69
N GLN A 120 -44.51 35.51 -60.25
CA GLN A 120 -44.36 36.42 -61.39
C GLN A 120 -44.97 37.78 -61.06
N LEU A 121 -44.24 38.86 -61.36
CA LEU A 121 -44.78 40.22 -61.33
C LEU A 121 -45.03 40.65 -62.78
N VAL A 122 -46.30 40.85 -63.12
CA VAL A 122 -46.73 41.18 -64.48
C VAL A 122 -47.19 42.63 -64.52
N THR A 123 -46.53 43.45 -65.32
CA THR A 123 -46.84 44.87 -65.50
C THR A 123 -47.47 45.09 -66.87
N ASP A 124 -48.67 45.68 -66.90
CA ASP A 124 -49.33 46.07 -68.14
C ASP A 124 -49.10 47.57 -68.43
N GLU A 125 -48.29 47.87 -69.46
CA GLU A 125 -47.95 49.24 -69.85
C GLU A 125 -49.16 50.06 -70.31
N GLN A 126 -50.28 49.45 -70.70
CA GLN A 126 -51.49 50.20 -71.11
C GLN A 126 -52.30 50.77 -69.93
N GLN A 127 -51.96 50.39 -68.69
CA GLN A 127 -52.62 50.78 -67.44
C GLN A 127 -51.69 51.60 -66.52
N LEU A 128 -50.79 52.41 -67.11
CA LEU A 128 -49.78 53.24 -66.44
C LEU A 128 -50.33 54.27 -65.43
N THR A 129 -51.64 54.42 -65.27
CA THR A 129 -52.23 55.51 -64.49
C THR A 129 -52.12 55.31 -62.97
N ASN A 130 -51.95 54.08 -62.48
CA ASN A 130 -52.06 53.78 -61.03
C ASN A 130 -50.91 52.99 -60.41
N HIS A 131 -49.78 52.78 -61.10
CA HIS A 131 -48.65 51.98 -60.59
C HIS A 131 -49.03 50.57 -60.11
N GLN A 132 -50.12 50.02 -60.63
CA GLN A 132 -50.68 48.71 -60.26
C GLN A 132 -50.08 47.60 -61.14
N THR A 133 -49.75 46.47 -60.53
CA THR A 133 -49.15 45.31 -61.19
C THR A 133 -49.70 44.02 -60.59
N HIS A 134 -49.74 42.95 -61.38
CA HIS A 134 -50.26 41.68 -60.90
C HIS A 134 -49.11 40.79 -60.39
N LEU A 135 -49.12 40.49 -59.10
CA LEU A 135 -48.31 39.45 -58.50
C LEU A 135 -49.03 38.11 -58.61
N ARG A 136 -48.48 37.19 -59.40
CA ARG A 136 -49.10 35.91 -59.72
C ARG A 136 -48.29 34.73 -59.22
N VAL A 137 -48.98 33.76 -58.64
CA VAL A 137 -48.43 32.42 -58.41
C VAL A 137 -48.85 31.55 -59.58
N VAL A 138 -47.88 31.10 -60.36
CA VAL A 138 -48.10 30.32 -61.57
C VAL A 138 -47.48 28.93 -61.41
N GLU A 139 -48.26 27.89 -61.62
CA GLU A 139 -47.78 26.53 -61.80
C GLU A 139 -47.53 26.28 -63.29
N ILE A 140 -46.30 25.94 -63.63
CA ILE A 140 -45.87 25.58 -64.97
C ILE A 140 -45.79 24.06 -65.02
N SER A 141 -46.71 23.46 -65.77
CA SER A 141 -46.69 22.03 -66.11
C SER A 141 -46.19 21.82 -67.53
N SER A 142 -45.95 20.57 -67.93
CA SER A 142 -45.61 20.22 -69.32
C SER A 142 -46.69 20.57 -70.36
N PHE A 143 -47.94 20.74 -69.93
CA PHE A 143 -49.07 21.02 -70.80
C PHE A 143 -49.47 22.49 -70.84
N LYS A 144 -49.54 23.14 -69.67
CA LYS A 144 -50.03 24.53 -69.56
C LYS A 144 -49.48 25.26 -68.34
N HIS A 145 -49.59 26.59 -68.37
CA HIS A 145 -49.38 27.46 -67.22
C HIS A 145 -50.72 27.70 -66.52
N LEU A 146 -50.81 27.43 -65.23
CA LEU A 146 -51.98 27.62 -64.40
C LEU A 146 -51.70 28.72 -63.35
N THR A 147 -52.48 29.81 -63.39
CA THR A 147 -52.42 30.85 -62.36
C THR A 147 -53.28 30.42 -61.17
N HIS A 148 -52.65 30.20 -60.01
CA HIS A 148 -53.34 29.82 -58.78
C HIS A 148 -53.86 31.02 -57.99
N LEU A 149 -53.13 32.13 -58.05
CA LEU A 149 -53.46 33.34 -57.33
C LEU A 149 -52.91 34.54 -58.10
N SER A 150 -53.69 35.62 -58.23
CA SER A 150 -53.29 36.84 -58.93
C SER A 150 -53.61 38.07 -58.08
N LEU A 151 -52.66 38.55 -57.30
CA LEU A 151 -52.84 39.69 -56.40
C LEU A 151 -52.49 41.00 -57.10
N LEU A 152 -53.30 42.04 -56.92
CA LEU A 152 -53.00 43.37 -57.44
C LEU A 152 -52.12 44.12 -56.44
N VAL A 153 -50.85 44.31 -56.75
CA VAL A 153 -49.89 45.03 -55.89
C VAL A 153 -49.59 46.41 -56.50
N THR A 154 -49.41 47.42 -55.67
CA THR A 154 -49.06 48.79 -56.07
C THR A 154 -47.61 49.08 -55.79
N SER A 155 -46.89 49.66 -56.76
CA SER A 155 -45.58 50.24 -56.48
C SER A 155 -45.76 51.43 -55.54
N ALA A 156 -44.94 51.49 -54.50
CA ALA A 156 -44.96 52.58 -53.55
C ALA A 156 -44.52 53.90 -54.21
N ASN A 157 -45.12 55.00 -53.77
CA ASN A 157 -44.72 56.34 -54.17
C ASN A 157 -43.56 56.88 -53.32
N ASP A 158 -43.01 58.03 -53.70
CA ASP A 158 -41.90 58.68 -52.98
C ASP A 158 -42.15 58.87 -51.47
N TYR A 159 -43.37 59.18 -51.08
CA TYR A 159 -43.72 59.40 -49.68
C TYR A 159 -43.71 58.08 -48.89
N GLU A 160 -44.29 57.03 -49.47
CA GLU A 160 -44.31 55.68 -48.90
C GLU A 160 -42.90 55.09 -48.80
N ILE A 161 -42.09 55.23 -49.86
CA ILE A 161 -40.69 54.78 -49.86
C ILE A 161 -39.88 55.52 -48.79
N LYS A 162 -40.00 56.86 -48.70
CA LYS A 162 -39.29 57.65 -47.66
C LYS A 162 -39.67 57.19 -46.26
N ASN A 163 -40.97 56.97 -46.00
CA ASN A 163 -41.43 56.49 -44.71
C ASN A 163 -40.94 55.07 -44.40
N TYR A 164 -40.97 54.17 -45.38
CA TYR A 164 -40.44 52.81 -45.25
C TYR A 164 -38.95 52.83 -44.90
N LEU A 165 -38.15 53.56 -45.69
CA LEU A 165 -36.70 53.68 -45.48
C LEU A 165 -36.35 54.33 -44.15
N ALA A 166 -37.07 55.39 -43.74
CA ALA A 166 -36.85 56.04 -42.44
C ALA A 166 -37.09 55.08 -41.27
N ARG A 167 -38.17 54.29 -41.31
CA ARG A 167 -38.47 53.27 -40.29
C ARG A 167 -37.43 52.15 -40.30
N ARG A 168 -37.04 51.67 -41.48
CA ARG A 168 -36.03 50.62 -41.64
C ARG A 168 -34.68 51.07 -41.10
N LEU A 169 -34.27 52.31 -41.40
CA LEU A 169 -33.04 52.92 -40.89
C LEU A 169 -33.08 53.08 -39.36
N GLN A 170 -34.19 53.55 -38.81
CA GLN A 170 -34.36 53.68 -37.37
C GLN A 170 -34.23 52.32 -36.66
N SER A 171 -34.93 51.30 -37.16
CA SER A 171 -34.84 49.93 -36.65
C SER A 171 -33.41 49.39 -36.74
N LYS A 172 -32.74 49.53 -37.89
CA LYS A 172 -31.36 49.07 -38.06
C LYS A 172 -30.36 49.83 -37.20
N THR A 173 -30.57 51.12 -36.97
CA THR A 173 -29.72 51.92 -36.07
C THR A 173 -29.87 51.45 -34.63
N MET A 174 -31.10 51.13 -34.19
CA MET A 174 -31.36 50.57 -32.87
C MET A 174 -30.70 49.19 -32.71
N ASP A 175 -30.85 48.30 -33.69
CA ASP A 175 -30.20 46.97 -33.71
C ASP A 175 -28.67 47.11 -33.62
N TYR A 176 -28.08 48.02 -34.41
CA TYR A 176 -26.65 48.28 -34.40
C TYR A 176 -26.15 48.79 -33.05
N ASN A 177 -26.84 49.77 -32.45
CA ASN A 177 -26.46 50.31 -31.15
C ASN A 177 -26.53 49.25 -30.05
N GLN A 178 -27.56 48.40 -30.08
CA GLN A 178 -27.69 47.28 -29.15
C GLN A 178 -26.55 46.28 -29.33
N LEU A 179 -26.29 45.85 -30.56
CA LEU A 179 -25.21 44.91 -30.87
C LEU A 179 -23.84 45.47 -30.49
N SER A 180 -23.59 46.75 -30.75
CA SER A 180 -22.35 47.44 -30.37
C SER A 180 -22.18 47.52 -28.85
N SER A 181 -23.26 47.80 -28.11
CA SER A 181 -23.25 47.79 -26.65
C SER A 181 -22.90 46.41 -26.10
N ASP A 182 -23.52 45.36 -26.65
CA ASP A 182 -23.31 43.99 -26.19
C ASP A 182 -21.93 43.46 -26.55
N TYR A 183 -21.40 43.85 -27.72
CA TYR A 183 -20.01 43.59 -28.09
C TYR A 183 -19.02 44.20 -27.08
N GLU A 184 -19.21 45.46 -26.70
CA GLU A 184 -18.33 46.13 -25.72
C GLU A 184 -18.43 45.52 -24.32
N LYS A 185 -19.61 45.05 -23.90
CA LYS A 185 -19.76 44.31 -22.63
C LYS A 185 -18.99 42.99 -22.68
N LEU A 186 -19.20 42.19 -23.73
CA LEU A 186 -18.56 40.89 -23.88
C LEU A 186 -17.04 41.00 -23.97
N LYS A 187 -16.54 42.03 -24.68
CA LYS A 187 -15.11 42.34 -24.75
C LYS A 187 -14.53 42.64 -23.37
N ARG A 188 -15.20 43.45 -22.56
CA ARG A 188 -14.76 43.75 -21.19
C ARG A 188 -14.77 42.52 -20.29
N GLU A 189 -15.80 41.68 -20.37
CA GLU A 189 -15.86 40.42 -19.60
C GLU A 189 -14.73 39.46 -19.99
N LEU A 190 -14.39 39.38 -21.27
CA LEU A 190 -13.27 38.59 -21.76
C LEU A 190 -11.92 39.09 -21.21
N GLU A 191 -11.69 40.40 -21.21
CA GLU A 191 -10.46 40.99 -20.68
C GLU A 191 -10.31 40.73 -19.17
N LEU A 192 -11.40 40.86 -18.39
CA LEU A 192 -11.41 40.58 -16.96
C LEU A 192 -11.12 39.10 -16.66
N THR A 193 -11.80 38.18 -17.36
CA THR A 193 -11.57 36.74 -17.17
C THR A 193 -10.17 36.30 -17.57
N GLN A 194 -9.57 36.91 -18.59
CA GLN A 194 -8.16 36.66 -18.95
C GLN A 194 -7.19 37.13 -17.85
N LEU A 195 -7.47 38.28 -17.22
CA LEU A 195 -6.66 38.78 -16.12
C LEU A 195 -6.74 37.85 -14.90
N GLU A 196 -7.94 37.44 -14.52
CA GLU A 196 -8.16 36.48 -13.42
C GLU A 196 -7.46 35.14 -13.69
N LEU A 197 -7.54 34.63 -14.93
CA LEU A 197 -6.87 33.40 -15.33
C LEU A 197 -5.34 33.52 -15.19
N LYS A 198 -4.77 34.66 -15.59
CA LYS A 198 -3.33 34.93 -15.45
C LYS A 198 -2.90 34.96 -13.98
N GLU A 199 -3.70 35.57 -13.11
CA GLU A 199 -3.45 35.61 -11.68
C GLU A 199 -3.51 34.20 -11.06
N LYS A 200 -4.56 33.43 -11.40
CA LYS A 200 -4.71 32.04 -10.93
C LYS A 200 -3.55 31.15 -11.37
N ASN A 201 -3.12 31.25 -12.63
CA ASN A 201 -1.95 30.50 -13.12
C ASN A 201 -0.67 30.89 -12.36
N THR A 202 -0.47 32.18 -12.10
CA THR A 202 0.69 32.65 -11.33
C THR A 202 0.69 32.10 -9.91
N ASN A 203 -0.47 32.08 -9.26
CA ASN A 203 -0.62 31.52 -7.91
C ASN A 203 -0.46 30.00 -7.89
N PHE A 204 -0.95 29.30 -8.92
CA PHE A 204 -0.76 27.87 -9.08
C PHE A 204 0.72 27.49 -9.22
N GLU A 205 1.48 28.20 -10.08
CA GLU A 205 2.91 27.96 -10.23
C GLU A 205 3.69 28.21 -8.93
N LYS A 206 3.33 29.25 -8.17
CA LYS A 206 3.92 29.51 -6.84
C LYS A 206 3.67 28.36 -5.86
N LEU A 207 2.42 27.91 -5.74
CA LEU A 207 2.06 26.80 -4.86
C LEU A 207 2.74 25.49 -5.27
N LYS A 208 2.89 25.26 -6.57
CA LYS A 208 3.59 24.09 -7.10
C LYS A 208 5.07 24.11 -6.70
N LEU A 209 5.76 25.23 -6.90
CA LEU A 209 7.16 25.39 -6.49
C LEU A 209 7.35 25.22 -4.98
N GLU A 210 6.44 25.78 -4.17
CA GLU A 210 6.48 25.64 -2.71
C GLU A 210 6.26 24.19 -2.28
N SER A 211 5.30 23.49 -2.88
CA SER A 211 5.05 22.07 -2.66
C SER A 211 6.26 21.21 -3.03
N ASP A 212 6.88 21.45 -4.20
CA ASP A 212 8.05 20.71 -4.66
C ASP A 212 9.26 20.95 -3.74
N SER A 213 9.47 22.20 -3.31
CA SER A 213 10.52 22.54 -2.34
C SER A 213 10.30 21.86 -1.00
N ASN A 214 9.07 21.89 -0.46
CA ASN A 214 8.74 21.25 0.81
C ASN A 214 8.89 19.72 0.72
N ASN A 215 8.43 19.11 -0.38
CA ASN A 215 8.59 17.68 -0.61
C ASN A 215 10.08 17.29 -0.67
N ASN A 216 10.89 18.03 -1.42
CA ASN A 216 12.34 17.79 -1.49
C ASN A 216 13.02 17.96 -0.12
N GLN A 217 12.60 18.95 0.68
CA GLN A 217 13.12 19.15 2.04
C GLN A 217 12.76 17.98 2.96
N ILE A 218 11.51 17.51 2.92
CA ILE A 218 11.03 16.38 3.72
C ILE A 218 11.76 15.10 3.32
N VAL A 219 11.88 14.82 2.01
CA VAL A 219 12.61 13.66 1.49
C VAL A 219 14.09 13.72 1.89
N GLY A 220 14.73 14.88 1.77
CA GLY A 220 16.11 15.09 2.18
C GLY A 220 16.32 14.83 3.68
N ARG A 221 15.43 15.36 4.53
CA ARG A 221 15.47 15.13 5.98
C ARG A 221 15.31 13.64 6.33
N HIS A 222 14.33 12.96 5.75
CA HIS A 222 14.13 11.53 6.00
C HIS A 222 15.29 10.68 5.51
N MET A 223 15.91 11.04 4.38
CA MET A 223 17.10 10.35 3.88
C MET A 223 18.29 10.52 4.85
N GLN A 224 18.45 11.71 5.43
CA GLN A 224 19.46 11.98 6.44
C GLN A 224 19.19 11.19 7.73
N GLU A 225 17.97 11.25 8.27
CA GLU A 225 17.56 10.49 9.46
C GLU A 225 17.79 8.98 9.28
N LEU A 226 17.47 8.45 8.10
CA LEU A 226 17.68 7.04 7.77
C LEU A 226 19.18 6.68 7.69
N ALA A 227 20.02 7.58 7.19
CA ALA A 227 21.46 7.37 7.14
C ALA A 227 22.08 7.37 8.54
N GLU A 228 21.70 8.35 9.38
CA GLU A 228 22.13 8.45 10.77
C GLU A 228 21.73 7.21 11.59
N GLU A 229 20.49 6.73 11.40
CA GLU A 229 20.02 5.52 12.10
C GLU A 229 20.74 4.25 11.65
N LYS A 230 21.01 4.12 10.34
CA LYS A 230 21.82 3.01 9.81
C LYS A 230 23.24 3.03 10.36
N GLU A 231 23.84 4.21 10.47
CA GLU A 231 25.18 4.36 11.04
C GLU A 231 25.19 4.00 12.53
N ARG A 232 24.22 4.48 13.32
CA ARG A 232 24.06 4.10 14.74
C ARG A 232 23.92 2.58 14.90
N ALA A 233 23.02 1.95 14.14
CA ALA A 233 22.81 0.50 14.19
C ALA A 233 24.08 -0.28 13.78
N LEU A 234 24.85 0.23 12.81
CA LEU A 234 26.12 -0.37 12.40
C LEU A 234 27.18 -0.27 13.50
N GLN A 235 27.31 0.89 14.13
CA GLN A 235 28.24 1.10 15.25
C GLN A 235 27.89 0.20 16.44
N GLU A 236 26.61 0.14 16.83
CA GLU A 236 26.14 -0.74 17.91
C GLU A 236 26.43 -2.21 17.61
N ARG A 237 26.09 -2.67 16.40
CA ARG A 237 26.38 -4.05 15.95
C ARG A 237 27.87 -4.37 16.02
N THR A 238 28.72 -3.44 15.60
CA THR A 238 30.18 -3.62 15.63
C THR A 238 30.68 -3.73 17.06
N SER A 239 30.21 -2.86 17.96
CA SER A 239 30.58 -2.89 19.39
C SER A 239 30.17 -4.19 20.08
N LEU A 240 28.96 -4.69 19.78
CA LEU A 240 28.45 -5.95 20.31
C LEU A 240 29.28 -7.13 19.79
N GLN A 241 29.65 -7.11 18.50
CA GLN A 241 30.49 -8.14 17.91
C GLN A 241 31.88 -8.17 18.54
N GLU A 242 32.52 -7.03 18.75
CA GLU A 242 33.81 -6.92 19.45
C GLU A 242 33.73 -7.44 20.88
N LYS A 243 32.65 -7.11 21.60
CA LYS A 243 32.43 -7.59 22.97
C LYS A 243 32.26 -9.12 23.01
N MET A 244 31.43 -9.69 22.13
CA MET A 244 31.26 -11.14 22.03
C MET A 244 32.57 -11.86 21.68
N GLU A 245 33.36 -11.29 20.77
CA GLU A 245 34.68 -11.84 20.39
C GLU A 245 35.65 -11.83 21.58
N ASN A 246 35.66 -10.76 22.37
CA ASN A 246 36.48 -10.66 23.58
C ASN A 246 36.02 -11.63 24.68
N ASP A 247 34.72 -11.67 24.98
CA ASP A 247 34.15 -12.59 25.97
C ASP A 247 34.43 -14.06 25.58
N ARG A 248 34.31 -14.39 24.28
CA ARG A 248 34.68 -15.71 23.75
C ARG A 248 36.15 -16.03 23.98
N ARG A 249 37.06 -15.10 23.65
CA ARG A 249 38.51 -15.29 23.86
C ARG A 249 38.85 -15.45 25.34
N GLU A 250 38.26 -14.66 26.22
CA GLU A 250 38.51 -14.73 27.66
C GLU A 250 38.02 -16.06 28.24
N LEU A 251 36.83 -16.51 27.82
CA LEU A 251 36.28 -17.81 28.20
C LEU A 251 37.16 -18.97 27.71
N GLU A 252 37.60 -18.93 26.44
CA GLU A 252 38.52 -19.92 25.87
C GLU A 252 39.86 -19.97 26.63
N GLN A 253 40.44 -18.80 26.95
CA GLN A 253 41.68 -18.73 27.72
C GLN A 253 41.51 -19.29 29.13
N THR A 254 40.38 -18.99 29.79
CA THR A 254 40.07 -19.48 31.13
C THR A 254 39.88 -21.00 31.12
N HIS A 255 39.12 -21.53 30.17
CA HIS A 255 38.98 -22.98 29.99
C HIS A 255 40.32 -23.64 29.71
N LEU A 256 41.17 -23.06 28.86
CA LEU A 256 42.49 -23.62 28.53
C LEU A 256 43.42 -23.64 29.77
N ARG A 257 43.36 -22.62 30.63
CA ARG A 257 44.06 -22.61 31.93
C ARG A 257 43.54 -23.72 32.85
N ASN A 258 42.22 -23.82 33.01
CA ASN A 258 41.61 -24.84 33.86
C ASN A 258 41.95 -26.27 33.40
N VAL A 259 41.95 -26.51 32.08
CA VAL A 259 42.35 -27.81 31.51
C VAL A 259 43.82 -28.10 31.83
N ARG A 260 44.72 -27.13 31.69
CA ARG A 260 46.14 -27.30 32.06
C ARG A 260 46.32 -27.60 33.54
N ASP A 261 45.62 -26.88 34.41
CA ASP A 261 45.70 -27.08 35.86
C ASP A 261 45.16 -28.47 36.27
N MET A 262 44.04 -28.90 35.66
CA MET A 262 43.49 -30.24 35.83
C MET A 262 44.47 -31.32 35.35
N GLN A 263 45.06 -31.16 34.18
CA GLN A 263 46.06 -32.08 33.62
C GLN A 263 47.29 -32.19 34.53
N LYS A 264 47.79 -31.06 35.04
CA LYS A 264 48.91 -31.04 35.98
C LYS A 264 48.57 -31.81 37.25
N ARG A 265 47.40 -31.56 37.84
CA ARG A 265 46.95 -32.25 39.05
C ARG A 265 46.73 -33.74 38.82
N LEU A 266 46.26 -34.13 37.64
CA LEU A 266 46.17 -35.53 37.21
C LEU A 266 47.56 -36.18 37.19
N SER A 267 48.54 -35.54 36.55
CA SER A 267 49.93 -36.02 36.51
C SER A 267 50.55 -36.16 37.91
N GLU A 268 50.33 -35.18 38.79
CA GLU A 268 50.82 -35.23 40.18
C GLU A 268 50.16 -36.39 40.96
N LEU A 269 48.86 -36.62 40.77
CA LEU A 269 48.13 -37.74 41.38
C LEU A 269 48.58 -39.10 40.82
N GLU A 270 48.85 -39.20 39.52
CA GLU A 270 49.39 -40.40 38.88
C GLU A 270 50.79 -40.75 39.42
N GLU A 271 51.65 -39.74 39.59
CA GLU A 271 53.00 -39.92 40.14
C GLU A 271 52.95 -40.36 41.60
N THR A 272 52.19 -39.67 42.45
CA THR A 272 52.01 -40.07 43.86
C THR A 272 51.36 -41.45 44.00
N THR A 273 50.41 -41.82 43.14
CA THR A 273 49.83 -43.16 43.13
C THR A 273 50.88 -44.21 42.79
N LYS A 274 51.77 -43.93 41.82
CA LYS A 274 52.87 -44.82 41.45
C LYS A 274 53.90 -44.96 42.58
N GLU A 275 54.23 -43.87 43.26
CA GLU A 275 55.12 -43.88 44.43
C GLU A 275 54.52 -44.68 45.59
N LEU A 276 53.27 -44.41 45.96
CA LEU A 276 52.56 -45.13 47.02
C LEU A 276 52.40 -46.62 46.69
N THR A 277 52.14 -46.96 45.43
CA THR A 277 52.08 -48.36 44.97
C THR A 277 53.44 -49.04 45.11
N SER A 278 54.54 -48.36 44.73
CA SER A 278 55.90 -48.88 44.88
C SER A 278 56.28 -49.07 46.36
N LEU A 279 55.92 -48.11 47.20
CA LEU A 279 56.13 -48.18 48.65
C LEU A 279 55.31 -49.31 49.28
N LYS A 280 54.05 -49.48 48.86
CA LYS A 280 53.20 -50.60 49.26
C LYS A 280 53.87 -51.93 48.93
N TYR A 281 54.30 -52.14 47.69
CA TYR A 281 54.99 -53.38 47.30
C TYR A 281 56.26 -53.61 48.12
N ARG A 282 57.06 -52.57 48.38
CA ARG A 282 58.25 -52.67 49.24
C ARG A 282 57.89 -53.08 50.67
N ASN A 283 56.87 -52.44 51.25
CA ASN A 283 56.39 -52.74 52.59
C ASN A 283 55.85 -54.18 52.68
N GLU A 284 55.08 -54.64 51.69
CA GLU A 284 54.60 -56.03 51.60
C GLU A 284 55.76 -57.03 51.57
N ILE A 285 56.83 -56.75 50.81
CA ILE A 285 58.04 -57.59 50.80
C ILE A 285 58.67 -57.64 52.20
N THR A 286 58.91 -56.49 52.84
CA THR A 286 59.46 -56.46 54.21
C THR A 286 58.57 -57.10 55.25
N ILE A 287 57.24 -56.97 55.15
CA ILE A 287 56.30 -57.64 56.04
C ILE A 287 56.43 -59.15 55.86
N ASN A 288 56.44 -59.65 54.63
CA ASN A 288 56.61 -61.08 54.36
C ASN A 288 57.96 -61.61 54.90
N GLU A 289 59.05 -60.86 54.72
CA GLU A 289 60.36 -61.20 55.29
C GLU A 289 60.36 -61.22 56.82
N LEU A 290 59.78 -60.20 57.47
CA LEU A 290 59.68 -60.12 58.92
C LEU A 290 58.77 -61.21 59.48
N SER A 291 57.64 -61.48 58.85
CA SER A 291 56.74 -62.58 59.22
C SER A 291 57.44 -63.93 59.11
N SER A 292 58.21 -64.17 58.04
CA SER A 292 59.03 -65.38 57.89
C SER A 292 60.09 -65.49 58.98
N LYS A 293 60.82 -64.40 59.28
CA LYS A 293 61.78 -64.36 60.39
C LYS A 293 61.13 -64.61 61.75
N LEU A 294 59.99 -63.99 62.00
CA LEU A 294 59.25 -64.13 63.25
C LEU A 294 58.74 -65.56 63.42
N GLN A 295 58.29 -66.19 62.33
CA GLN A 295 57.96 -67.61 62.31
C GLN A 295 59.19 -68.46 62.69
N THR A 296 60.34 -68.26 62.06
CA THR A 296 61.57 -69.01 62.40
C THR A 296 61.99 -68.82 63.86
N LEU A 297 61.95 -67.58 64.36
CA LEU A 297 62.30 -67.29 65.75
C LEU A 297 61.30 -67.90 66.75
N THR A 298 60.02 -67.95 66.37
CA THR A 298 58.96 -68.59 67.19
C THR A 298 59.19 -70.10 67.25
N GLU A 299 59.56 -70.73 66.15
CA GLU A 299 59.92 -72.14 66.09
C GLU A 299 61.16 -72.43 66.95
N GLU A 300 62.21 -71.61 66.88
CA GLU A 300 63.40 -71.69 67.73
C GLU A 300 63.08 -71.48 69.22
N HIS A 301 62.24 -70.51 69.55
CA HIS A 301 61.79 -70.26 70.92
C HIS A 301 60.99 -71.45 71.47
N GLN A 302 60.14 -72.05 70.65
CA GLN A 302 59.38 -73.24 71.03
C GLN A 302 60.31 -74.44 71.25
N GLN A 303 61.30 -74.65 70.39
CA GLN A 303 62.33 -75.70 70.57
C GLN A 303 63.10 -75.51 71.88
N THR A 304 63.62 -74.31 72.14
CA THR A 304 64.33 -74.00 73.40
C THR A 304 63.43 -74.14 74.63
N LYS A 305 62.16 -73.76 74.53
CA LYS A 305 61.18 -73.98 75.60
C LYS A 305 60.94 -75.47 75.86
N ASP A 306 60.83 -76.28 74.82
CA ASP A 306 60.68 -77.73 74.94
C ASP A 306 61.93 -78.38 75.53
N GLU A 307 63.13 -77.91 75.17
CA GLU A 307 64.40 -78.28 75.80
C GLU A 307 64.43 -77.92 77.29
N ILE A 308 64.01 -76.71 77.67
CA ILE A 308 63.90 -76.32 79.09
C ILE A 308 62.93 -77.24 79.85
N ILE A 309 61.79 -77.58 79.27
CA ILE A 309 60.83 -78.52 79.88
C ILE A 309 61.48 -79.89 80.06
N LYS A 310 62.23 -80.37 79.05
CA LYS A 310 62.98 -81.63 79.12
C LYS A 310 64.03 -81.59 80.23
N TYR A 311 64.81 -80.51 80.31
CA TYR A 311 65.82 -80.34 81.37
C TYR A 311 65.21 -80.24 82.77
N ARG A 312 64.05 -79.57 82.93
CA ARG A 312 63.32 -79.54 84.20
C ARG A 312 62.83 -80.92 84.61
N LYS A 313 62.34 -81.74 83.66
CA LYS A 313 61.97 -83.13 83.92
C LYS A 313 63.17 -83.98 84.33
N THR A 314 64.32 -83.82 83.67
CA THR A 314 65.54 -84.53 84.07
C THR A 314 66.05 -84.08 85.44
N ASN A 315 65.91 -82.79 85.79
CA ASN A 315 66.32 -82.28 87.10
C ASN A 315 65.44 -82.85 88.22
N THR A 316 64.13 -82.93 88.00
CA THR A 316 63.20 -83.55 88.96
C THR A 316 63.45 -85.06 89.13
N THR A 317 63.85 -85.78 88.07
CA THR A 317 64.28 -87.19 88.23
C THR A 317 65.58 -87.31 89.03
N LEU A 318 66.57 -86.45 88.77
CA LEU A 318 67.82 -86.45 89.53
C LEU A 318 67.62 -86.07 91.00
N GLU A 319 66.73 -85.12 91.30
CA GLU A 319 66.32 -84.80 92.66
C GLU A 319 65.69 -86.02 93.37
N ASN A 320 64.86 -86.79 92.68
CA ASN A 320 64.30 -88.03 93.22
C ASN A 320 65.38 -89.10 93.48
N ASP A 321 66.35 -89.23 92.58
CA ASP A 321 67.48 -90.16 92.73
C ASP A 321 68.35 -89.78 93.94
N ILE A 322 68.65 -88.48 94.12
CA ILE A 322 69.37 -87.98 95.29
C ILE A 322 68.62 -88.35 96.59
N HIS A 323 67.30 -88.15 96.62
CA HIS A 323 66.50 -88.48 97.79
C HIS A 323 66.49 -90.00 98.10
N GLN A 324 66.54 -90.85 97.07
CA GLN A 324 66.67 -92.30 97.23
C GLN A 324 68.04 -92.69 97.80
N TYR A 325 69.12 -92.07 97.31
CA TYR A 325 70.48 -92.28 97.81
C TYR A 325 70.63 -91.81 99.27
N GLU A 326 70.03 -90.68 99.64
CA GLU A 326 70.02 -90.20 101.03
C GLU A 326 69.32 -91.18 101.99
N LYS A 327 68.21 -91.80 101.57
CA LYS A 327 67.54 -92.85 102.36
C LYS A 327 68.41 -94.08 102.56
N THR A 328 69.12 -94.51 101.52
CA THR A 328 70.02 -95.67 101.61
C THR A 328 71.23 -95.39 102.49
N VAL A 329 71.81 -94.20 102.40
CA VAL A 329 72.94 -93.75 103.25
C VAL A 329 72.53 -93.72 104.73
N ASN A 330 71.35 -93.20 105.05
CA ASN A 330 70.85 -93.19 106.43
C ASN A 330 70.59 -94.61 106.96
N HIS A 331 70.07 -95.52 106.14
CA HIS A 331 69.86 -96.92 106.54
C HIS A 331 71.19 -97.64 106.88
N LEU A 332 72.24 -97.40 106.10
CA LEU A 332 73.57 -97.99 106.33
C LEU A 332 74.26 -97.39 107.57
N ARG A 333 74.10 -96.09 107.83
CA ARG A 333 74.60 -95.44 109.06
C ARG A 333 74.01 -96.07 110.33
N THR A 334 72.70 -96.34 110.35
CA THR A 334 72.06 -96.99 111.51
C THR A 334 72.56 -98.42 111.73
N LYS A 335 72.89 -99.15 110.66
CA LYS A 335 73.46 -100.49 110.74
C LYS A 335 74.88 -100.50 111.31
N ILE A 336 75.71 -99.51 110.95
CA ILE A 336 77.08 -99.38 111.47
C ILE A 336 77.05 -99.11 112.99
N ALA A 337 76.19 -98.20 113.45
CA ALA A 337 76.07 -97.86 114.86
C ALA A 337 75.68 -99.06 115.76
N LEU A 338 74.84 -99.98 115.25
CA LEU A 338 74.44 -101.20 115.97
C LEU A 338 75.59 -102.20 116.11
N VAL A 339 76.40 -102.37 115.06
CA VAL A 339 77.55 -103.30 115.05
C VAL A 339 78.69 -102.76 115.92
N GLU A 340 78.94 -101.45 115.92
CA GLU A 340 79.93 -100.81 116.81
C GLU A 340 79.61 -101.01 118.29
N GLN A 341 78.32 -101.02 118.66
CA GLN A 341 77.89 -101.26 120.04
C GLN A 341 77.99 -102.74 120.45
N GLU A 342 77.85 -103.69 119.52
CA GLU A 342 78.07 -105.12 119.74
C GLU A 342 79.55 -105.47 119.95
N VAL A 343 80.47 -104.78 119.26
CA VAL A 343 81.92 -104.97 119.44
C VAL A 343 82.39 -104.45 120.79
N LYS A 344 81.82 -103.34 121.26
CA LYS A 344 82.17 -102.73 122.55
C LYS A 344 81.80 -103.62 123.75
N SER A 345 80.63 -104.27 123.71
CA SER A 345 80.18 -105.15 124.80
C SER A 345 80.99 -106.45 124.90
N LYS A 346 81.48 -106.99 123.77
CA LYS A 346 82.37 -108.16 123.77
C LYS A 346 83.80 -107.84 124.23
N GLN A 347 84.28 -106.62 123.99
CA GLN A 347 85.62 -106.19 124.45
C GLN A 347 85.67 -106.03 125.99
N GLU A 348 84.59 -105.53 126.61
CA GLU A 348 84.49 -105.38 128.08
C GLU A 348 84.44 -106.75 128.80
N ALA A 349 83.84 -107.76 128.17
CA ALA A 349 83.81 -109.13 128.71
C ALA A 349 85.20 -109.82 128.68
N ILE A 350 86.03 -109.51 127.69
CA ILE A 350 87.40 -110.04 127.57
C ILE A 350 88.31 -109.40 128.64
N GLN A 351 88.14 -108.11 128.93
CA GLN A 351 88.93 -107.41 129.95
C GLN A 351 88.70 -107.97 131.36
N GLN A 352 87.45 -108.27 131.74
CA GLN A 352 87.13 -108.87 133.05
C GLN A 352 87.65 -110.31 133.22
N THR A 353 87.88 -111.02 132.12
CA THR A 353 88.42 -112.40 132.16
C THR A 353 89.95 -112.39 132.29
N ASN A 354 90.63 -111.39 131.69
CA ASN A 354 92.07 -111.20 131.84
C ASN A 354 92.47 -110.72 133.25
N ASP A 355 91.67 -109.87 133.90
CA ASP A 355 91.94 -109.42 135.27
C ASP A 355 91.80 -110.56 136.31
N ARG A 356 91.02 -111.61 136.00
CA ARG A 356 90.92 -112.84 136.81
C ARG A 356 92.15 -113.75 136.71
N ILE A 357 92.94 -113.63 135.64
CA ILE A 357 94.15 -114.45 135.43
C ILE A 357 95.39 -113.76 136.03
N ALA A 358 95.42 -112.42 136.07
CA ALA A 358 96.56 -111.66 136.57
C ALA A 358 96.74 -111.68 138.11
N ILE A 359 95.71 -112.02 138.89
CA ILE A 359 95.81 -112.07 140.38
C ILE A 359 96.10 -113.50 140.90
N GLU A 360 96.05 -114.53 140.05
CA GLU A 360 96.31 -115.93 140.44
C GLU A 360 97.75 -116.41 140.09
N GLN A 361 98.59 -115.58 139.44
CA GLN A 361 99.98 -115.93 139.10
C GLN A 361 100.97 -114.75 139.34
N GLU A 362 101.26 -114.47 140.61
CA GLU A 362 102.57 -114.00 141.14
C GLU A 362 102.39 -113.84 142.67
N SER A 363 102.49 -114.94 143.43
CA SER A 363 103.72 -115.44 144.10
C SER A 363 104.02 -114.68 145.40
N LYS A 364 104.19 -115.28 146.59
CA LYS A 364 104.89 -116.54 146.91
C LYS A 364 106.14 -116.75 146.05
N VAL A 365 107.05 -115.78 146.11
CA VAL A 365 108.45 -115.99 146.51
C VAL A 365 108.79 -114.90 147.51
#